data_AF-A0A2N1QKT7-F1
#
_entry.id   AF-A0A2N1QKT7-F1
#
_cell.length_a   1.000
_cell.length_b   1.000
_cell.length_c   1.000
_cell.angle_alpha   90.00
_cell.angle_beta   90.00
_cell.angle_gamma   90.00
#
_symmetry.space_group_name_H-M   'P 1'
#
loop_
_entity.id
_entity.type
_entity.pdbx_description
1 polymer ?
#
loop_
_entity_poly.entity_id
_entity_poly.type
_entity_poly.pdbx_seq_one_letter_code
_entity_poly.pdbx_strand_id
1 'polypeptide(L)'
;MKKFWNVLGQILGFLTIVLYAFLYTDAQFGFGIPSNIMDYLILARQFAALAVAAIVGMEFVSGKKLFAFIYILILAIIVIFMFFPTLGESLVSMLNTII
;
A
#
# COMPACT_ATOMS: atom_id res chain seq x y z
N MET A 1 4.74 -21.79 1.47
CA MET A 1 4.43 -20.40 1.08
C MET A 1 3.17 -19.86 1.74
N LYS A 2 2.00 -20.52 1.67
CA LYS A 2 0.76 -20.02 2.33
C LYS A 2 0.94 -19.63 3.80
N LYS A 3 1.55 -20.49 4.62
CA LYS A 3 1.80 -20.22 6.05
C LYS A 3 2.66 -18.96 6.29
N PHE A 4 3.60 -18.66 5.40
CA PHE A 4 4.48 -17.48 5.52
C PHE A 4 3.71 -16.18 5.22
N TRP A 5 2.98 -16.16 4.10
CA TRP A 5 2.13 -15.02 3.73
C TRP A 5 1.04 -14.75 4.76
N ASN A 6 0.46 -15.80 5.32
CA ASN A 6 -0.55 -15.69 6.37
C ASN A 6 -0.01 -15.00 7.63
N VAL A 7 1.14 -15.46 8.14
CA VAL A 7 1.76 -14.86 9.32
C VAL A 7 2.15 -13.40 9.08
N LEU A 8 2.74 -13.09 7.92
CA LEU A 8 3.06 -11.71 7.56
C LEU A 8 1.82 -10.82 7.44
N GLY A 9 0.76 -11.32 6.80
CA GLY A 9 -0.49 -10.61 6.63
C GLY A 9 -1.18 -10.31 7.97
N GLN A 10 -1.17 -11.28 8.90
CA GLN A 10 -1.69 -11.09 10.25
C GLN A 10 -0.92 -10.03 11.04
N ILE A 11 0.42 -10.10 11.05
CA ILE A 11 1.26 -9.14 11.77
C ILE A 11 1.09 -7.73 11.19
N LEU A 12 1.16 -7.59 9.86
CA LEU A 12 0.99 -6.28 9.22
C LEU A 12 -0.43 -5.74 9.37
N GLY A 13 -1.45 -6.60 9.29
CA GLY A 13 -2.83 -6.22 9.54
C GLY A 13 -3.02 -5.69 10.95
N PHE A 14 -2.43 -6.36 11.95
CA PHE A 14 -2.45 -5.92 13.34
C PHE A 14 -1.73 -4.58 13.54
N LEU A 15 -0.52 -4.42 13.00
CA LEU A 15 0.21 -3.15 13.09
C LEU A 15 -0.53 -2.01 12.39
N THR A 16 -1.17 -2.29 11.26
CA THR A 16 -1.96 -1.31 10.51
C THR A 16 -3.16 -0.85 11.33
N ILE A 17 -3.92 -1.76 11.96
CA ILE A 17 -5.07 -1.34 12.77
C ILE A 17 -4.65 -0.55 14.01
N VAL A 18 -3.51 -0.89 14.62
CA VAL A 18 -2.93 -0.10 15.72
C VAL A 18 -2.56 1.31 15.26
N LEU A 19 -1.91 1.45 14.10
CA LEU A 19 -1.57 2.74 13.52
C LEU A 19 -2.82 3.59 13.20
N TYR A 20 -3.85 2.97 12.64
CA TYR A 20 -5.14 3.62 12.41
C TYR A 20 -5.73 4.09 13.75
N ALA A 21 -5.87 3.20 14.72
CA ALA A 21 -6.42 3.52 16.04
C ALA A 21 -5.67 4.69 16.69
N PHE A 22 -4.34 4.67 16.66
CA PHE A 22 -3.52 5.75 17.18
C PHE A 22 -3.82 7.09 16.50
N LEU A 23 -3.80 7.13 15.16
CA LEU A 23 -4.01 8.37 14.41
C LEU A 23 -5.42 8.95 14.59
N TYR A 24 -6.45 8.11 14.63
CA TYR A 24 -7.81 8.58 14.90
C TYR A 24 -7.98 9.05 16.34
N THR A 25 -7.31 8.40 17.29
CA THR A 25 -7.34 8.83 18.69
C THR A 25 -6.62 10.18 18.84
N ASP A 26 -5.45 10.34 18.24
CA ASP A 26 -4.74 11.63 18.25
C ASP A 26 -5.57 12.74 17.58
N ALA A 27 -6.25 12.46 16.46
CA ALA A 27 -7.13 13.43 15.81
C ALA A 27 -8.30 13.87 16.70
N GLN A 28 -8.75 13.03 17.63
CA GLN A 28 -9.86 13.31 18.53
C GLN A 28 -9.43 13.99 19.84
N PHE A 29 -8.29 13.60 20.40
CA PHE A 29 -7.84 14.03 21.73
C PHE A 29 -6.63 14.98 21.70
N GLY A 30 -5.94 15.10 20.57
CA GLY A 30 -4.81 16.00 20.36
C GLY A 30 -3.63 15.68 21.28
N PHE A 31 -2.90 14.58 21.05
CA PHE A 31 -1.75 14.19 21.88
C PHE A 31 -0.52 15.08 21.71
N GLY A 32 -0.59 16.11 20.86
CA GLY A 32 0.50 17.07 20.68
C GLY A 32 1.70 16.49 19.93
N ILE A 33 1.45 15.52 19.03
CA ILE A 33 2.50 14.91 18.21
C ILE A 33 3.13 15.98 17.30
N PRO A 34 4.47 16.10 17.27
CA PRO A 34 5.16 16.99 16.36
C PRO A 34 4.74 16.76 14.90
N SER A 35 4.56 17.85 14.14
CA SER A 35 4.06 17.80 12.76
C SER A 35 4.90 16.91 11.84
N ASN A 36 6.23 16.97 11.97
CA ASN A 36 7.13 16.09 11.22
C ASN A 36 6.88 14.60 11.51
N ILE A 37 6.61 14.22 12.75
CA ILE A 37 6.30 12.83 13.13
C ILE A 37 4.91 12.44 12.60
N MET A 38 3.94 13.36 12.68
CA MET A 38 2.59 13.14 12.15
C MET A 38 2.61 12.88 10.63
N ASP A 39 3.41 13.62 9.87
CA ASP A 39 3.55 13.42 8.42
C ASP A 39 4.07 12.01 8.10
N TYR A 40 5.08 11.52 8.82
CA TYR A 40 5.57 10.16 8.66
C TYR A 40 4.54 9.10 9.04
N LEU A 41 3.75 9.31 10.08
CA LEU A 41 2.70 8.38 10.50
C LEU A 41 1.55 8.32 9.47
N ILE A 42 1.15 9.46 8.92
CA ILE A 42 0.14 9.55 7.86
C ILE A 42 0.64 8.83 6.61
N LEU A 43 1.90 9.05 6.24
CA LEU A 43 2.55 8.35 5.13
C LEU A 43 2.59 6.84 5.38
N ALA A 44 3.02 6.43 6.58
CA ALA A 44 3.05 5.02 6.97
C ALA A 44 1.65 4.40 6.89
N ARG A 45 0.59 5.11 7.30
CA ARG A 45 -0.80 4.66 7.20
C ARG A 45 -1.20 4.38 5.76
N GLN A 46 -0.85 5.29 4.84
CA GLN A 46 -1.17 5.18 3.42
C GLN A 46 -0.53 3.93 2.80
N PHE A 47 0.74 3.65 3.11
CA PHE A 47 1.44 2.48 2.57
C PHE A 47 1.10 1.18 3.32
N ALA A 48 0.79 1.23 4.61
CA ALA A 48 0.46 0.04 5.41
C ALA A 48 -0.79 -0.66 4.89
N ALA A 49 -1.84 0.09 4.55
CA ALA A 49 -3.05 -0.48 3.96
C ALA A 49 -2.77 -1.22 2.64
N LEU A 50 -1.94 -0.63 1.77
CA LEU A 50 -1.52 -1.27 0.52
C LEU A 50 -0.70 -2.54 0.78
N ALA A 51 0.22 -2.51 1.74
CA ALA A 51 1.05 -3.67 2.10
C ALA A 51 0.22 -4.84 2.61
N VAL A 52 -0.79 -4.58 3.44
CA VAL A 52 -1.73 -5.62 3.91
C VAL A 52 -2.52 -6.19 2.74
N ALA A 53 -3.09 -5.33 1.88
CA ALA A 53 -3.84 -5.77 0.72
C ALA A 53 -2.97 -6.63 -0.22
N ALA A 54 -1.72 -6.22 -0.45
CA ALA A 54 -0.74 -6.92 -1.27
C ALA A 54 -0.48 -8.35 -0.75
N ILE A 55 -0.27 -8.50 0.55
CA ILE A 55 0.10 -9.78 1.17
C ILE A 55 -1.10 -10.72 1.26
N VAL A 56 -2.27 -10.22 1.68
CA VAL A 56 -3.49 -11.03 1.78
C VAL A 56 -3.96 -11.46 0.38
N GLY A 57 -3.90 -10.56 -0.60
CA GLY A 57 -4.23 -10.91 -1.98
C GLY A 57 -3.24 -11.92 -2.57
N MET A 58 -1.94 -11.79 -2.29
CA MET A 58 -0.93 -12.79 -2.65
C MET A 58 -1.24 -14.16 -2.04
N GLU A 59 -1.67 -14.21 -0.77
CA GLU A 59 -2.08 -15.47 -0.13
C GLU A 59 -3.29 -16.08 -0.84
N PHE A 60 -4.30 -15.27 -1.19
CA PHE A 60 -5.51 -15.72 -1.86
C PHE A 60 -5.24 -16.31 -3.25
N VAL A 61 -4.38 -15.65 -4.04
CA VAL A 61 -4.03 -16.11 -5.39
C VAL A 61 -2.92 -17.19 -5.39
N SER A 62 -2.30 -17.45 -4.23
CA SER A 62 -1.22 -18.43 -4.12
C SER A 62 -1.65 -19.83 -4.55
N GLY A 63 -0.86 -20.43 -5.44
CA GLY A 63 -1.15 -21.73 -6.05
C GLY A 63 -1.91 -21.66 -7.38
N LYS A 64 -2.41 -20.49 -7.79
CA LYS A 64 -3.06 -20.27 -9.09
C LYS A 64 -2.18 -19.38 -9.96
N LYS A 65 -1.30 -20.00 -10.79
CA LYS A 65 -0.24 -19.29 -11.54
C LYS A 65 -0.73 -18.08 -12.34
N LEU A 66 -1.82 -18.25 -13.10
CA LEU A 66 -2.38 -17.15 -13.92
C LEU A 66 -2.91 -16.00 -13.06
N PHE A 67 -3.68 -16.31 -12.01
CA PHE A 67 -4.24 -15.29 -11.12
C PHE A 67 -3.16 -14.58 -10.31
N ALA A 68 -2.12 -15.30 -9.86
CA ALA A 68 -0.99 -14.69 -9.18
C ALA A 68 -0.22 -13.72 -10.10
N PHE A 69 -0.03 -14.09 -11.37
CA PHE A 69 0.62 -13.22 -12.34
C PHE A 69 -0.18 -11.93 -12.60
N ILE A 70 -1.48 -12.05 -12.85
CA ILE A 70 -2.37 -10.89 -13.05
C ILE A 70 -2.36 -9.99 -11.81
N TYR A 71 -2.45 -10.59 -10.62
CA TYR A 71 -2.44 -9.86 -9.36
C TYR A 71 -1.14 -9.07 -9.14
N ILE A 72 0.02 -9.68 -9.42
CA ILE A 72 1.31 -9.01 -9.34
C ILE A 72 1.41 -7.85 -10.35
N LEU A 73 0.91 -8.03 -11.58
CA LEU A 73 0.87 -6.95 -12.57
C LEU A 73 0.04 -5.75 -12.09
N ILE A 74 -1.15 -6.02 -11.55
CA ILE A 74 -2.02 -4.95 -11.03
C ILE A 74 -1.35 -4.25 -9.84
N LEU A 75 -0.75 -5.01 -8.91
CA LEU A 75 0.01 -4.42 -7.81
C LEU A 75 1.18 -3.56 -8.30
N ALA A 76 1.92 -4.01 -9.30
CA ALA A 76 3.04 -3.27 -9.86
C ALA A 76 2.58 -1.92 -10.44
N ILE A 77 1.46 -1.91 -11.17
CA ILE A 77 0.84 -0.68 -11.67
C ILE A 77 0.51 0.28 -10.52
N ILE A 78 -0.16 -0.21 -9.47
CA ILE A 78 -0.52 0.61 -8.32
C ILE A 78 0.72 1.21 -7.66
N VAL A 79 1.76 0.39 -7.42
CA VAL A 79 3.01 0.84 -6.79
C VAL A 79 3.71 1.89 -7.66
N ILE A 80 3.84 1.65 -8.97
CA ILE A 80 4.50 2.60 -9.88
C ILE A 80 3.80 3.96 -9.85
N PHE A 81 2.48 3.99 -10.02
CA PHE A 81 1.75 5.26 -10.04
C PHE A 81 1.66 5.93 -8.65
N MET A 82 1.73 5.15 -7.58
CA MET A 82 1.79 5.71 -6.22
C MET A 82 3.13 6.39 -5.94
N PHE A 83 4.25 5.84 -6.40
CA PHE A 83 5.57 6.42 -6.21
C PHE A 83 5.93 7.49 -7.25
N PHE A 84 5.35 7.41 -8.44
CA PHE A 84 5.62 8.32 -9.55
C PHE A 84 4.31 8.88 -10.13
N PRO A 85 3.63 9.80 -9.42
CA PRO A 85 2.32 10.30 -9.82
C PRO A 85 2.34 11.06 -11.15
N THR A 86 3.45 11.72 -11.49
CA THR A 86 3.63 12.48 -12.75
C THR A 86 3.99 11.60 -13.95
N LEU A 87 4.25 10.31 -13.73
CA LEU A 87 4.70 9.38 -14.77
C LEU A 87 3.57 9.13 -15.78
N GLY A 88 2.31 9.15 -15.34
CA GLY A 88 1.14 9.05 -16.23
C GLY A 88 1.04 10.21 -17.22
N GLU A 89 1.15 11.45 -16.74
CA GLU A 89 1.14 12.65 -17.59
C GLU A 89 2.31 12.65 -18.57
N SER A 90 3.49 12.26 -18.09
CA SER A 90 4.71 12.17 -18.91
C SER A 90 4.55 11.15 -20.06
N LEU A 91 4.00 9.96 -19.77
CA LEU A 91 3.77 8.92 -20.79
C LEU A 91 2.76 9.36 -21.84
N VAL A 92 1.66 10.01 -21.43
CA VAL A 92 0.65 10.53 -22.35
C VAL A 92 1.25 11.63 -23.24
N SER A 93 2.05 12.52 -22.67
CA SER A 93 2.75 13.56 -23.43
C SER A 93 3.74 12.98 -24.45
N MET A 94 4.49 11.94 -24.09
CA MET A 94 5.40 11.26 -25.02
C MET A 94 4.64 10.61 -26.19
N LEU A 95 3.53 9.91 -25.92
CA LEU A 95 2.73 9.29 -26.96
C LEU A 95 2.14 10.33 -27.93
N ASN A 96 1.60 11.43 -27.40
CA ASN A 96 1.04 12.51 -28.23
C ASN A 96 2.10 13.25 -29.07
N THR A 97 3.38 13.10 -28.75
CA THR A 97 4.48 13.68 -29.56
C THR A 97 4.92 12.74 -30.68
N ILE A 98 4.64 11.44 -30.55
CA ILE A 98 5.04 10.39 -31.50
C ILE A 98 3.95 10.13 -32.56
N ILE A 99 2.68 10.37 -32.22
CA ILE A 99 1.50 10.21 -33.09
C ILE A 99 1.23 11.53 -33.82
#